data_AF-A0A930HG78-F1
#
_entry.id   AF-A0A930HG78-F1
#
_cell.length_a   1.000
_cell.length_b   1.000
_cell.length_c   1.000
_cell.angle_alpha   90.00
_cell.angle_beta   90.00
_cell.angle_gamma   90.00
#
_symmetry.space_group_name_H-M   'P 1'
#
loop_
_entity.id
_entity.type
_entity.pdbx_description
1 polymer ?
#
loop_
_entity_poly.entity_id
_entity_poly.type
_entity_poly.pdbx_seq_one_letter_code
_entity_poly.pdbx_strand_id
1 'polypeptide(L)'
;MERARIVIYSVLPRLWGNTEGGRTPNGTLEENGSGKFSSWTEEALSYVKSLGCTHLWLIGVIEHATATAYKGIEADPREIVKGVAGSPYAIKDYYDVSPELADVVEERMDEFHRLIERVHKAGLKLIIDFVPNHVARTYASDAAPKGVQDLGQADNKQEAFSAQNNFYYFPNESLHLPTEVKSYEEYPARATGNDCFSAYPSRNDWYETVKLNYGVDYLGGHTAFEPIPNTWHRMY
;
A
#
# COMPACT_ATOMS: atom_id res chain seq x y z
N MET A 1 -11.23 -13.02 -34.58
CA MET A 1 -10.29 -12.07 -33.96
C MET A 1 -9.15 -12.88 -33.38
N GLU A 2 -7.93 -12.68 -33.86
CA GLU A 2 -6.74 -13.28 -33.25
C GLU A 2 -6.59 -12.79 -31.82
N ARG A 3 -6.39 -13.71 -30.87
CA ARG A 3 -6.22 -13.37 -29.45
C ARG A 3 -4.83 -12.76 -29.30
N ALA A 4 -4.76 -11.43 -29.17
CA ALA A 4 -3.49 -10.72 -28.98
C ALA A 4 -2.74 -11.29 -27.76
N ARG A 5 -1.49 -11.71 -27.94
CA ARG A 5 -0.66 -12.21 -26.84
C ARG A 5 -0.35 -11.08 -25.87
N ILE A 6 -0.58 -11.33 -24.59
CA ILE A 6 -0.25 -10.40 -23.51
C ILE A 6 1.22 -10.62 -23.12
N VAL A 7 1.99 -9.54 -23.16
CA VAL A 7 3.37 -9.45 -22.67
C VAL A 7 3.45 -8.25 -21.73
N ILE A 8 3.85 -8.49 -20.49
CA ILE A 8 3.84 -7.51 -19.39
C ILE A 8 5.27 -7.13 -19.04
N TYR A 9 5.55 -5.82 -18.97
CA TYR A 9 6.78 -5.29 -18.37
C TYR A 9 6.47 -4.88 -16.93
N SER A 10 6.97 -5.63 -15.95
CA SER A 10 6.78 -5.34 -14.52
C SER A 10 7.95 -4.53 -13.98
N VAL A 11 7.64 -3.50 -13.20
CA VAL A 11 8.66 -2.58 -12.67
C VAL A 11 8.21 -1.98 -11.34
N LEU A 12 9.17 -1.76 -10.45
CA LEU A 12 9.00 -0.91 -9.29
C LEU A 12 9.38 0.54 -9.68
N PRO A 13 8.43 1.48 -9.83
CA PRO A 13 8.67 2.81 -10.39
C PRO A 13 9.76 3.58 -9.65
N ARG A 14 9.88 3.39 -8.34
CA ARG A 14 10.91 4.03 -7.50
C ARG A 14 12.35 3.74 -7.95
N LEU A 15 12.57 2.66 -8.71
CA LEU A 15 13.89 2.29 -9.25
C LEU A 15 14.10 2.79 -10.68
N TRP A 16 13.01 3.05 -11.42
CA TRP A 16 13.08 3.48 -12.81
C TRP A 16 13.43 4.97 -12.90
N GLY A 17 14.44 5.32 -13.70
CA GLY A 17 14.87 6.72 -13.86
C GLY A 17 15.69 7.28 -12.69
N ASN A 18 15.82 6.55 -11.57
CA ASN A 18 16.68 6.93 -10.46
C ASN A 18 18.16 6.58 -10.75
N THR A 19 18.86 7.46 -11.45
CA THR A 19 20.25 7.26 -11.87
C THR A 19 21.28 7.76 -10.85
N GLU A 20 20.90 8.69 -9.97
CA GLU A 20 21.83 9.42 -9.10
C GLU A 20 21.83 8.97 -7.63
N GLY A 21 20.90 8.08 -7.24
CA GLY A 21 20.79 7.59 -5.86
C GLY A 21 21.97 6.78 -5.31
N GLY A 22 22.31 6.99 -4.03
CA GLY A 22 23.45 6.35 -3.34
C GLY A 22 23.31 4.83 -3.11
N ARG A 23 22.09 4.28 -3.12
CA ARG A 23 21.77 2.85 -2.85
C ARG A 23 22.21 2.39 -1.45
N THR A 24 22.19 3.30 -0.49
CA THR A 24 22.53 3.04 0.91
C THR A 24 21.42 2.27 1.60
N PRO A 25 21.69 1.10 2.23
CA PRO A 25 20.69 0.39 3.01
C PRO A 25 20.10 1.28 4.11
N ASN A 26 18.77 1.34 4.19
CA ASN A 26 18.03 2.25 5.09
C ASN A 26 18.34 3.75 4.92
N GLY A 27 18.87 4.16 3.76
CA GLY A 27 19.10 5.56 3.45
C GLY A 27 17.81 6.35 3.23
N THR A 28 17.89 7.66 3.43
CA THR A 28 16.75 8.57 3.27
C THR A 28 16.38 8.77 1.78
N LEU A 29 15.25 9.44 1.53
CA LEU A 29 14.86 9.81 0.17
C LEU A 29 15.90 10.73 -0.48
N GLU A 30 16.50 11.64 0.29
CA GLU A 30 17.55 12.54 -0.18
C GLU A 30 18.83 11.79 -0.55
N GLU A 31 19.20 10.76 0.22
CA GLU A 31 20.40 9.95 -0.05
C GLU A 31 20.20 8.99 -1.23
N ASN A 32 19.04 8.35 -1.31
CA ASN A 32 18.77 7.27 -2.26
C ASN A 32 18.02 7.70 -3.50
N GLY A 33 17.34 8.85 -3.49
CA GLY A 33 16.42 9.26 -4.53
C GLY A 33 15.23 8.31 -4.70
N SER A 34 14.36 8.65 -5.63
CA SER A 34 13.27 7.79 -6.10
C SER A 34 12.96 8.12 -7.55
N GLY A 35 12.54 7.11 -8.31
CA GLY A 35 12.04 7.29 -9.66
C GLY A 35 10.76 8.13 -9.68
N LYS A 36 10.54 8.84 -10.79
CA LYS A 36 9.42 9.79 -10.94
C LYS A 36 8.46 9.38 -12.03
N PHE A 37 7.20 9.80 -11.94
CA PHE A 37 6.23 9.61 -13.01
C PHE A 37 6.69 10.28 -14.31
N SER A 38 7.40 11.41 -14.23
CA SER A 38 8.03 12.07 -15.38
C SER A 38 9.14 11.26 -16.05
N SER A 39 9.79 10.33 -15.34
CA SER A 39 10.84 9.45 -15.89
C SER A 39 10.31 8.44 -16.92
N TRP A 40 8.99 8.29 -17.01
CA TRP A 40 8.31 7.53 -18.07
C TRP A 40 8.04 8.42 -19.28
N THR A 41 9.11 8.78 -19.98
CA THR A 41 9.08 9.59 -21.20
C THR A 41 8.56 8.80 -22.40
N GLU A 42 8.33 9.49 -23.53
CA GLU A 42 7.96 8.82 -24.78
C GLU A 42 9.04 7.83 -25.23
N GLU A 43 10.32 8.14 -25.01
CA GLU A 43 11.46 7.26 -25.29
C GLU A 43 11.44 6.01 -24.39
N ALA A 44 11.21 6.18 -23.08
CA ALA A 44 11.12 5.07 -22.13
C ALA A 44 9.99 4.10 -22.50
N LEU A 45 8.81 4.64 -22.84
CA LEU A 45 7.66 3.83 -23.24
C LEU A 45 7.84 3.19 -24.62
N SER A 46 8.50 3.89 -25.56
CA SER A 46 8.88 3.33 -26.86
C SER A 46 9.87 2.18 -26.70
N TYR A 47 10.82 2.29 -25.76
CA TYR A 47 11.72 1.19 -25.42
C TYR A 47 10.93 -0.03 -24.92
N VAL A 48 10.05 0.13 -23.94
CA VAL A 48 9.19 -0.97 -23.42
C VAL A 48 8.38 -1.61 -24.55
N LYS A 49 7.79 -0.81 -25.44
CA LYS A 49 7.05 -1.31 -26.60
C LYS A 49 7.94 -2.06 -27.59
N SER A 50 9.18 -1.62 -27.80
CA SER A 50 10.12 -2.28 -28.72
C SER A 50 10.53 -3.68 -28.26
N LEU A 51 10.40 -3.98 -26.97
CA LEU A 51 10.55 -5.34 -26.40
C LEU A 51 9.37 -6.27 -26.76
N GLY A 52 8.35 -5.78 -27.48
CA GLY A 52 7.12 -6.51 -27.77
C GLY A 52 6.11 -6.50 -26.61
N CYS A 53 6.33 -5.68 -25.58
CA CYS A 53 5.40 -5.54 -24.48
C CYS A 53 4.10 -4.87 -24.93
N THR A 54 3.02 -5.28 -24.29
CA THR A 54 1.66 -4.78 -24.52
C THR A 54 1.10 -4.06 -23.30
N HIS A 55 1.65 -4.36 -22.12
CA HIS A 55 1.25 -3.79 -20.85
C HIS A 55 2.49 -3.37 -20.05
N LEU A 56 2.36 -2.26 -19.34
CA LEU A 56 3.27 -1.82 -18.29
C LEU A 56 2.58 -2.08 -16.95
N TRP A 57 3.25 -2.80 -16.04
CA TRP A 57 2.78 -3.04 -14.68
C TRP A 57 3.66 -2.29 -13.69
N LEU A 58 3.07 -1.29 -13.03
CA LEU A 58 3.72 -0.47 -12.03
C LEU A 58 3.35 -0.98 -10.62
N ILE A 59 4.35 -1.48 -9.90
CA ILE A 59 4.22 -1.97 -8.52
C ILE A 59 4.35 -0.80 -7.55
N GLY A 60 3.55 -0.75 -6.47
CA GLY A 60 3.72 0.26 -5.41
C GLY A 60 3.35 1.70 -5.81
N VAL A 61 2.37 1.83 -6.70
CA VAL A 61 1.82 3.14 -7.10
C VAL A 61 0.93 3.75 -6.03
N ILE A 62 0.07 2.94 -5.40
CA ILE A 62 -0.86 3.40 -4.36
C ILE A 62 -0.07 3.88 -3.14
N GLU A 63 -0.56 4.93 -2.47
CA GLU A 63 0.07 5.45 -1.27
C GLU A 63 0.20 4.38 -0.19
N HIS A 64 1.43 4.21 0.29
CA HIS A 64 1.80 3.20 1.27
C HIS A 64 2.64 3.81 2.39
N ALA A 65 2.63 3.16 3.55
CA ALA A 65 3.29 3.68 4.74
C ALA A 65 4.79 3.89 4.54
N THR A 66 5.29 5.05 4.98
CA THR A 66 6.66 5.50 4.76
C THR A 66 7.15 6.32 5.94
N ALA A 67 8.42 6.20 6.28
CA ALA A 67 9.06 6.99 7.34
C ALA A 67 9.52 8.38 6.85
N THR A 68 9.19 8.75 5.62
CA THR A 68 9.47 10.07 5.05
C THR A 68 8.21 10.92 5.11
N ALA A 69 8.34 12.12 5.68
CA ALA A 69 7.27 13.11 5.66
C ALA A 69 7.30 13.88 4.34
N TYR A 70 6.12 14.24 3.84
CA TYR A 70 5.96 15.09 2.68
C TYR A 70 5.08 16.29 3.04
N LYS A 71 5.03 17.29 2.18
CA LYS A 71 4.20 18.48 2.45
C LYS A 71 2.72 18.07 2.50
N GLY A 72 2.12 18.15 3.68
CA GLY A 72 0.74 17.77 3.95
C GLY A 72 0.53 16.29 4.29
N ILE A 73 1.58 15.46 4.25
CA ILE A 73 1.51 14.01 4.54
C ILE A 73 2.54 13.68 5.62
N GLU A 74 2.06 13.31 6.80
CA GLU A 74 2.92 12.96 7.93
C GLU A 74 3.63 11.61 7.72
N ALA A 75 4.86 11.52 8.22
CA ALA A 75 5.61 10.27 8.24
C ALA A 75 4.95 9.25 9.17
N ASP A 76 4.97 7.99 8.76
CA ASP A 76 4.58 6.88 9.60
C ASP A 76 5.69 6.56 10.63
N PRO A 77 5.31 6.09 11.84
CA PRO A 77 6.27 5.67 12.85
C PRO A 77 7.23 4.61 12.31
N ARG A 78 8.54 4.84 12.48
CA ARG A 78 9.59 4.00 11.88
C ARG A 78 9.50 2.53 12.28
N GLU A 79 8.91 2.22 13.44
CA GLU A 79 8.81 0.86 13.95
C GLU A 79 7.79 -0.01 13.20
N ILE A 80 6.87 0.63 12.47
CA ILE A 80 5.85 -0.03 11.65
C ILE A 80 6.07 0.23 10.16
N VAL A 81 7.30 0.58 9.77
CA VAL A 81 7.71 0.76 8.37
C VAL A 81 8.91 -0.13 8.10
N LYS A 82 8.87 -0.91 7.02
CA LYS A 82 10.04 -1.68 6.57
C LYS A 82 11.03 -0.76 5.87
N GLY A 83 12.17 -0.53 6.54
CA GLY A 83 13.21 0.39 6.07
C GLY A 83 12.85 1.84 6.33
N VAL A 84 13.08 2.71 5.35
CA VAL A 84 12.60 4.11 5.37
C VAL A 84 11.45 4.29 4.38
N ALA A 85 11.66 3.73 3.21
CA ALA A 85 10.85 3.95 2.03
C ALA A 85 9.57 3.09 2.00
N GLY A 86 9.36 2.22 2.99
CA GLY A 86 8.16 1.43 3.14
C GLY A 86 8.05 0.21 2.22
N SER A 87 7.12 -0.67 2.59
CA SER A 87 6.68 -1.78 1.74
C SER A 87 5.62 -1.27 0.77
N PRO A 88 5.74 -1.51 -0.55
CA PRO A 88 4.74 -1.09 -1.53
C PRO A 88 3.37 -1.78 -1.35
N TYR A 89 3.29 -2.79 -0.48
CA TYR A 89 2.06 -3.52 -0.17
C TYR A 89 1.41 -3.10 1.16
N ALA A 90 2.06 -2.24 1.95
CA ALA A 90 1.48 -1.69 3.18
C ALA A 90 0.67 -0.42 2.86
N ILE A 91 -0.48 -0.58 2.22
CA ILE A 91 -1.31 0.54 1.72
C ILE A 91 -1.79 1.41 2.88
N LYS A 92 -1.58 2.72 2.79
CA LYS A 92 -2.00 3.71 3.78
C LYS A 92 -3.25 4.47 3.34
N ASP A 93 -3.35 4.76 2.04
CA ASP A 93 -4.50 5.42 1.44
C ASP A 93 -4.79 4.81 0.05
N TYR A 94 -5.98 4.24 -0.15
CA TYR A 94 -6.41 3.71 -1.46
C TYR A 94 -6.86 4.78 -2.45
N TYR A 95 -7.09 6.01 -1.99
CA TYR A 95 -7.59 7.12 -2.81
C TYR A 95 -6.47 7.98 -3.39
N ASP A 96 -5.21 7.62 -3.12
CA ASP A 96 -4.04 8.39 -3.53
C ASP A 96 -2.88 7.52 -4.02
N VAL A 97 -1.87 8.17 -4.62
CA VAL A 97 -0.64 7.57 -5.11
C VAL A 97 0.56 8.01 -4.27
N SER A 98 1.59 7.17 -4.22
CA SER A 98 2.78 7.42 -3.41
C SER A 98 3.43 8.77 -3.75
N PRO A 99 3.57 9.68 -2.77
CA PRO A 99 4.07 11.04 -3.01
C PRO A 99 5.52 11.07 -3.50
N GLU A 100 6.31 10.03 -3.20
CA GLU A 100 7.70 9.94 -3.67
C GLU A 100 7.82 9.87 -5.19
N LEU A 101 6.78 9.38 -5.88
CA LEU A 101 6.78 9.16 -7.32
C LEU A 101 6.45 10.43 -8.11
N ALA A 102 5.94 11.47 -7.44
CA ALA A 102 5.65 12.74 -8.08
C ALA A 102 6.87 13.67 -8.05
N ASP A 103 7.02 14.49 -9.09
CA ASP A 103 7.95 15.62 -9.09
C ASP A 103 7.45 16.73 -8.16
N VAL A 104 6.14 17.02 -8.21
CA VAL A 104 5.44 17.94 -7.32
C VAL A 104 4.40 17.15 -6.51
N VAL A 105 4.66 16.97 -5.21
CA VAL A 105 3.84 16.11 -4.32
C VAL A 105 2.36 16.49 -4.33
N GLU A 106 2.04 17.78 -4.37
CA GLU A 106 0.66 18.27 -4.38
C GLU A 106 -0.07 18.01 -5.71
N GLU A 107 0.65 17.73 -6.79
CA GLU A 107 0.09 17.40 -8.11
C GLU A 107 0.16 15.89 -8.42
N ARG A 108 0.52 15.04 -7.45
CA ARG A 108 0.79 13.61 -7.65
C ARG A 108 -0.29 12.85 -8.43
N MET A 109 -1.57 13.12 -8.17
CA MET A 109 -2.68 12.50 -8.89
C MET A 109 -2.76 12.97 -10.34
N ASP A 110 -2.53 14.27 -10.60
CA ASP A 110 -2.49 14.80 -11.96
C ASP A 110 -1.27 14.28 -12.73
N GLU A 111 -0.11 14.17 -12.08
CA GLU A 111 1.08 13.54 -12.66
C GLU A 111 0.85 12.07 -13.01
N PHE A 112 0.15 11.33 -12.15
CA PHE A 112 -0.22 9.95 -12.42
C PHE A 112 -1.21 9.84 -13.60
N HIS A 113 -2.21 10.71 -13.68
CA HIS A 113 -3.09 10.78 -14.86
C HIS A 113 -2.30 11.09 -16.15
N ARG A 114 -1.37 12.05 -16.11
CA ARG A 114 -0.48 12.35 -17.25
C ARG A 114 0.36 11.13 -17.65
N LEU A 115 0.82 10.32 -16.69
CA LEU A 115 1.51 9.06 -16.97
C LEU A 115 0.61 8.06 -17.69
N ILE A 116 -0.62 7.85 -17.21
CA ILE A 116 -1.61 6.96 -17.84
C ILE A 116 -1.84 7.38 -19.31
N GLU A 117 -2.02 8.67 -19.57
CA GLU A 117 -2.18 9.21 -20.92
C GLU A 117 -0.98 8.92 -21.81
N ARG A 118 0.25 9.13 -21.32
CA ARG A 118 1.48 8.80 -22.06
C ARG A 118 1.57 7.31 -22.38
N VAL A 119 1.26 6.43 -21.43
CA VAL A 119 1.25 4.97 -21.60
C VAL A 119 0.27 4.57 -22.71
N HIS A 120 -0.96 5.11 -22.68
CA HIS A 120 -1.97 4.84 -23.69
C HIS A 120 -1.59 5.40 -25.07
N LYS A 121 -1.02 6.61 -25.14
CA LYS A 121 -0.52 7.21 -26.38
C LYS A 121 0.60 6.38 -27.01
N ALA A 122 1.45 5.76 -26.18
CA ALA A 122 2.46 4.81 -26.63
C ALA A 122 1.85 3.49 -27.13
N GLY A 123 0.55 3.24 -26.94
CA GLY A 123 -0.13 2.00 -27.33
C GLY A 123 0.14 0.83 -26.38
N LEU A 124 0.51 1.12 -25.13
CA LEU A 124 0.59 0.17 -24.03
C LEU A 124 -0.66 0.30 -23.16
N LYS A 125 -1.03 -0.76 -22.44
CA LYS A 125 -2.00 -0.70 -21.34
C LYS A 125 -1.28 -0.59 -20.01
N LEU A 126 -1.90 0.01 -19.00
CA LEU A 126 -1.36 0.11 -17.65
C LEU A 126 -2.00 -0.90 -16.70
N ILE A 127 -1.20 -1.51 -15.84
CA ILE A 127 -1.62 -2.33 -14.71
C ILE A 127 -1.00 -1.73 -13.45
N ILE A 128 -1.76 -1.66 -12.37
CA ILE A 128 -1.28 -1.36 -11.03
C ILE A 128 -1.71 -2.47 -10.08
N ASP A 129 -1.01 -2.62 -8.96
CA ASP A 129 -1.42 -3.53 -7.90
C ASP A 129 -2.65 -3.03 -7.16
N PHE A 130 -3.48 -3.97 -6.73
CA PHE A 130 -4.52 -3.75 -5.73
C PHE A 130 -4.29 -4.76 -4.60
N VAL A 131 -4.21 -4.28 -3.35
CA VAL A 131 -3.87 -5.10 -2.17
C VAL A 131 -5.08 -5.20 -1.25
N PRO A 132 -6.05 -6.10 -1.51
CA PRO A 132 -7.25 -6.21 -0.69
C PRO A 132 -7.08 -7.10 0.55
N ASN A 133 -5.92 -7.69 0.80
CA ASN A 133 -5.73 -8.60 1.93
C ASN A 133 -5.46 -7.87 3.25
N HIS A 134 -4.72 -6.76 3.19
CA HIS A 134 -4.22 -6.04 4.35
C HIS A 134 -3.94 -4.58 3.98
N VAL A 135 -3.80 -3.75 5.01
CA VAL A 135 -3.39 -2.33 4.91
C VAL A 135 -2.28 -2.04 5.90
N ALA A 136 -1.64 -0.87 5.82
CA ALA A 136 -0.73 -0.37 6.85
C ALA A 136 -1.44 -0.23 8.21
N ARG A 137 -0.66 -0.33 9.29
CA ARG A 137 -1.18 -0.09 10.65
C ARG A 137 -1.74 1.33 10.85
N THR A 138 -1.24 2.28 10.09
CA THR A 138 -1.62 3.70 10.09
C THR A 138 -2.58 4.06 8.97
N TYR A 139 -3.26 3.08 8.35
CA TYR A 139 -4.26 3.35 7.31
C TYR A 139 -5.20 4.48 7.74
N ALA A 140 -5.20 5.54 6.95
CA ALA A 140 -6.02 6.73 7.11
C ALA A 140 -5.96 7.47 5.78
N SER A 141 -7.10 7.94 5.31
CA SER A 141 -7.17 8.65 4.03
C SER A 141 -7.41 10.13 4.21
N ASP A 142 -6.57 10.96 3.59
CA ASP A 142 -6.79 12.40 3.44
C ASP A 142 -7.35 12.77 2.05
N ALA A 143 -7.32 11.82 1.11
CA ALA A 143 -7.85 11.95 -0.24
C ALA A 143 -9.25 11.36 -0.44
N ALA A 144 -9.78 10.62 0.55
CA ALA A 144 -11.07 9.95 0.45
C ALA A 144 -12.22 10.94 0.17
N PRO A 145 -13.19 10.58 -0.69
CA PRO A 145 -14.39 11.37 -0.92
C PRO A 145 -15.14 11.65 0.38
N LYS A 146 -15.72 12.85 0.49
CA LYS A 146 -16.47 13.27 1.68
C LYS A 146 -17.57 12.26 2.03
N GLY A 147 -17.53 11.77 3.27
CA GLY A 147 -18.51 10.81 3.80
C GLY A 147 -18.08 9.34 3.70
N VAL A 148 -16.97 9.05 3.02
CA VAL A 148 -16.29 7.76 3.14
C VAL A 148 -15.68 7.67 4.53
N GLN A 149 -15.82 6.49 5.15
CA GLN A 149 -15.20 6.19 6.44
C GLN A 149 -13.99 5.29 6.21
N ASP A 150 -12.95 5.52 6.99
CA ASP A 150 -11.76 4.70 6.96
C ASP A 150 -12.02 3.31 7.52
N LEU A 151 -11.20 2.36 7.08
CA LEU A 151 -11.21 0.99 7.59
C LEU A 151 -10.90 1.02 9.09
N GLY A 152 -11.74 0.36 9.87
CA GLY A 152 -11.59 0.30 11.32
C GLY A 152 -12.14 1.52 12.08
N GLN A 153 -12.65 2.54 11.39
CA GLN A 153 -13.20 3.74 12.04
C GLN A 153 -14.45 3.40 12.89
N ALA A 154 -15.26 2.45 12.44
CA ALA A 154 -16.51 2.04 13.09
C ALA A 154 -16.42 0.68 13.81
N ASP A 155 -15.23 0.09 13.88
CA ASP A 155 -15.04 -1.24 14.45
C ASP A 155 -15.32 -1.25 15.97
N ASN A 156 -15.98 -2.31 16.44
CA ASN A 156 -16.05 -2.63 17.85
C ASN A 156 -14.76 -3.34 18.27
N LYS A 157 -13.80 -2.56 18.78
CA LYS A 157 -12.47 -3.05 19.19
C LYS A 157 -12.48 -4.00 20.39
N GLN A 158 -13.61 -4.17 21.08
CA GLN A 158 -13.78 -5.14 22.17
C GLN A 158 -14.14 -6.54 21.67
N GLU A 159 -14.47 -6.69 20.38
CA GLU A 159 -14.75 -7.98 19.76
C GLU A 159 -13.49 -8.45 19.01
N ALA A 160 -12.97 -9.61 19.43
CA ALA A 160 -11.81 -10.21 18.75
C ALA A 160 -12.11 -10.52 17.28
N PHE A 161 -13.35 -10.92 17.00
CA PHE A 161 -13.90 -11.11 15.66
C PHE A 161 -15.34 -10.61 15.61
N SER A 162 -15.66 -9.93 14.50
CA SER A 162 -17.01 -9.57 14.11
C SER A 162 -17.03 -9.36 12.61
N ALA A 163 -17.97 -9.95 11.86
CA ALA A 163 -18.06 -9.72 10.41
C ALA A 163 -18.33 -8.24 10.05
N GLN A 164 -18.77 -7.44 11.02
CA GLN A 164 -19.00 -6.01 10.85
C GLN A 164 -17.77 -5.14 11.19
N ASN A 165 -16.71 -5.74 11.74
CA ASN A 165 -15.40 -5.10 11.88
C ASN A 165 -14.57 -5.26 10.59
N ASN A 166 -13.75 -4.27 10.27
CA ASN A 166 -12.77 -4.35 9.19
C ASN A 166 -11.49 -5.09 9.61
N PHE A 167 -11.19 -5.16 10.90
CA PHE A 167 -9.98 -5.82 11.41
C PHE A 167 -10.30 -6.89 12.48
N TYR A 168 -9.30 -7.74 12.73
CA TYR A 168 -9.28 -8.67 13.87
C TYR A 168 -8.52 -8.01 15.01
N TYR A 169 -9.08 -8.07 16.23
CA TYR A 169 -8.52 -7.43 17.41
C TYR A 169 -8.09 -8.46 18.46
N PHE A 170 -7.17 -8.05 19.32
CA PHE A 170 -6.85 -8.73 20.57
C PHE A 170 -7.29 -7.84 21.74
N PRO A 171 -8.56 -7.96 22.20
CA PRO A 171 -9.07 -7.13 23.28
C PRO A 171 -8.19 -7.27 24.53
N ASN A 172 -7.85 -6.13 25.12
CA ASN A 172 -7.00 -6.01 26.30
C ASN A 172 -5.51 -6.34 26.10
N GLU A 173 -5.03 -6.49 24.87
CA GLU A 173 -3.60 -6.68 24.57
C GLU A 173 -3.03 -5.50 23.77
N SER A 174 -1.82 -5.06 24.13
CA SER A 174 -1.05 -4.07 23.36
C SER A 174 -0.20 -4.76 22.32
N LEU A 175 0.08 -4.08 21.21
CA LEU A 175 0.98 -4.60 20.20
C LEU A 175 2.42 -4.61 20.72
N HIS A 176 3.11 -5.73 20.52
CA HIS A 176 4.50 -5.91 20.91
C HIS A 176 5.35 -6.13 19.66
N LEU A 177 5.82 -5.03 19.08
CA LEU A 177 6.65 -5.05 17.88
C LEU A 177 8.02 -5.71 18.13
N PRO A 178 8.60 -6.37 17.11
CA PRO A 178 9.90 -7.02 17.21
C PRO A 178 11.08 -6.02 17.03
N THR A 179 10.81 -4.72 17.19
CA THR A 179 11.74 -3.60 17.04
C THR A 179 12.30 -3.14 18.39
N GLU A 180 13.49 -2.54 18.35
CA GLU A 180 14.15 -2.04 19.58
C GLU A 180 13.54 -0.71 20.05
N VAL A 181 13.04 0.09 19.11
CA VAL A 181 12.34 1.34 19.37
C VAL A 181 10.88 1.02 19.75
N LYS A 182 10.33 1.76 20.71
CA LYS A 182 9.00 1.55 21.29
C LYS A 182 8.23 2.86 21.45
N SER A 183 8.13 3.67 20.39
CA SER A 183 7.34 4.91 20.42
C SER A 183 5.93 4.74 19.84
N TYR A 184 5.74 3.76 18.96
CA TYR A 184 4.42 3.40 18.46
C TYR A 184 3.64 2.54 19.45
N GLU A 185 2.44 2.98 19.81
CA GLU A 185 1.49 2.25 20.64
C GLU A 185 0.25 1.88 19.82
N GLU A 186 -0.16 0.61 19.91
CA GLU A 186 -1.42 0.14 19.37
C GLU A 186 -2.14 -0.70 20.43
N TYR A 187 -3.33 -0.24 20.84
CA TYR A 187 -4.19 -0.92 21.77
C TYR A 187 -5.68 -0.72 21.41
N PRO A 188 -6.47 -1.79 21.30
CA PRO A 188 -6.03 -3.18 21.26
C PRO A 188 -5.20 -3.49 20.02
N ALA A 189 -4.29 -4.45 20.14
CA ALA A 189 -3.49 -4.95 19.02
C ALA A 189 -4.38 -5.57 17.94
N ARG A 190 -3.90 -5.54 16.69
CA ARG A 190 -4.55 -6.13 15.52
C ARG A 190 -3.66 -7.16 14.84
N ALA A 191 -4.28 -8.21 14.29
CA ALA A 191 -3.61 -9.28 13.58
C ALA A 191 -2.88 -8.75 12.33
N THR A 192 -1.70 -9.31 12.03
CA THR A 192 -0.91 -8.88 10.86
C THR A 192 -1.41 -9.51 9.57
N GLY A 193 -1.11 -8.88 8.43
CA GLY A 193 -1.61 -9.28 7.12
C GLY A 193 -1.23 -10.70 6.65
N ASN A 194 -0.21 -11.33 7.24
CA ASN A 194 0.22 -12.70 6.97
C ASN A 194 -0.40 -13.75 7.91
N ASP A 195 -1.56 -13.45 8.50
CA ASP A 195 -2.30 -14.34 9.39
C ASP A 195 -1.56 -14.67 10.71
N CYS A 196 -0.68 -13.78 11.18
CA CYS A 196 -0.18 -13.86 12.56
C CYS A 196 -1.26 -13.35 13.51
N PHE A 197 -2.06 -14.27 14.04
CA PHE A 197 -3.09 -14.01 15.03
C PHE A 197 -2.49 -13.93 16.46
N SER A 198 -1.57 -12.99 16.66
CA SER A 198 -0.90 -12.72 17.94
C SER A 198 -0.57 -11.24 18.10
N ALA A 199 -0.63 -10.73 19.32
CA ALA A 199 -0.14 -9.38 19.65
C ALA A 199 1.40 -9.27 19.61
N TYR A 200 2.12 -10.37 19.40
CA TYR A 200 3.59 -10.46 19.39
C TYR A 200 4.13 -10.90 18.00
N PRO A 201 3.98 -10.09 16.95
CA PRO A 201 4.54 -10.44 15.64
C PRO A 201 6.08 -10.48 15.70
N SER A 202 6.67 -11.44 14.99
CA SER A 202 8.11 -11.56 14.83
C SER A 202 8.65 -10.67 13.70
N ARG A 203 9.98 -10.57 13.58
CA ARG A 203 10.61 -9.84 12.47
C ARG A 203 10.30 -10.41 11.08
N ASN A 204 9.85 -11.66 11.02
CA ASN A 204 9.49 -12.34 9.78
C ASN A 204 8.00 -12.17 9.42
N ASP A 205 7.20 -11.64 10.35
CA ASP A 205 5.80 -11.33 10.08
C ASP A 205 5.68 -10.01 9.33
N TRP A 206 4.51 -9.77 8.75
CA TRP A 206 4.17 -8.49 8.12
C TRP A 206 3.71 -7.50 9.19
N TYR A 207 4.58 -7.27 10.19
CA TYR A 207 4.31 -6.46 11.37
C TYR A 207 3.95 -5.02 11.05
N GLU A 208 4.25 -4.53 9.85
CA GLU A 208 3.88 -3.22 9.32
C GLU A 208 2.42 -3.14 8.81
N THR A 209 1.72 -4.28 8.74
CA THR A 209 0.38 -4.41 8.15
C THR A 209 -0.66 -4.93 9.13
N VAL A 210 -1.94 -4.74 8.79
CA VAL A 210 -3.11 -5.24 9.51
C VAL A 210 -4.00 -6.04 8.57
N LYS A 211 -4.40 -7.24 9.00
CA LYS A 211 -5.26 -8.14 8.24
C LYS A 211 -6.69 -7.60 8.12
N LEU A 212 -7.20 -7.56 6.90
CA LEU A 212 -8.61 -7.23 6.63
C LEU A 212 -9.52 -8.43 6.91
N ASN A 213 -10.65 -8.14 7.53
CA ASN A 213 -11.67 -9.10 7.89
C ASN A 213 -12.79 -9.12 6.84
N TYR A 214 -12.93 -10.24 6.14
CA TYR A 214 -13.97 -10.47 5.14
C TYR A 214 -15.07 -11.41 5.65
N GLY A 215 -15.25 -11.52 6.97
CA GLY A 215 -16.25 -12.39 7.60
C GLY A 215 -15.78 -13.84 7.80
N VAL A 216 -14.47 -14.08 7.87
CA VAL A 216 -13.90 -15.41 8.13
C VAL A 216 -13.29 -15.42 9.53
N ASP A 217 -13.88 -16.18 10.45
CA ASP A 217 -13.29 -16.36 11.79
C ASP A 217 -12.21 -17.45 11.74
N TYR A 218 -10.96 -17.04 11.55
CA TYR A 218 -9.82 -17.94 11.49
C TYR A 218 -9.56 -18.70 12.79
N LEU A 219 -9.88 -18.11 13.96
CA LEU A 219 -9.62 -18.73 15.26
C LEU A 219 -10.80 -19.59 15.72
N GLY A 220 -12.04 -19.18 15.41
CA GLY A 220 -13.25 -19.95 15.69
C GLY A 220 -13.64 -20.95 14.60
N GLY A 221 -12.97 -20.95 13.45
CA GLY A 221 -13.14 -21.94 12.39
C GLY A 221 -14.47 -21.86 11.64
N HIS A 222 -15.10 -20.69 11.59
CA HIS A 222 -16.39 -20.49 10.92
C HIS A 222 -16.41 -19.24 10.03
N THR A 223 -17.49 -19.08 9.28
CA THR A 223 -17.70 -17.91 8.41
C THR A 223 -19.00 -17.23 8.76
N ALA A 224 -19.04 -15.91 8.60
CA ALA A 224 -20.18 -15.05 8.84
C ALA A 224 -20.29 -14.07 7.66
N PHE A 225 -21.06 -14.47 6.65
CA PHE A 225 -21.27 -13.68 5.43
C PHE A 225 -22.65 -13.03 5.36
N GLU A 226 -23.51 -13.29 6.35
CA GLU A 226 -24.83 -12.68 6.48
C GLU A 226 -25.02 -12.11 7.89
N PRO A 227 -25.25 -10.79 8.04
CA PRO A 227 -25.26 -9.78 6.97
C PRO A 227 -23.90 -9.63 6.28
N ILE A 228 -23.88 -9.07 5.06
CA ILE A 228 -22.66 -8.86 4.27
C ILE A 228 -21.59 -8.18 5.13
N PRO A 229 -20.34 -8.70 5.18
CA PRO A 229 -19.30 -8.12 6.02
C PRO A 229 -18.95 -6.70 5.61
N ASN A 230 -18.67 -5.83 6.60
CA ASN A 230 -18.50 -4.40 6.34
C ASN A 230 -17.40 -4.10 5.30
N THR A 231 -16.29 -4.83 5.38
CA THR A 231 -15.13 -4.67 4.47
C THR A 231 -15.49 -4.86 3.00
N TRP A 232 -16.48 -5.71 2.68
CA TRP A 232 -16.89 -5.96 1.30
C TRP A 232 -17.45 -4.68 0.67
N HIS A 233 -18.21 -3.89 1.45
CA HIS A 233 -18.74 -2.61 0.99
C HIS A 233 -17.67 -1.52 0.85
N ARG A 234 -16.50 -1.69 1.47
CA ARG A 234 -15.37 -0.74 1.41
C ARG A 234 -14.43 -1.03 0.24
N MET A 235 -14.48 -2.23 -0.32
CA MET A 235 -13.53 -2.76 -1.30
C MET A 235 -14.17 -3.06 -2.67
N TYR A 236 -15.45 -2.72 -2.83
CA TYR A 236 -16.20 -2.87 -4.09
C TYR A 236 -16.06 -1.65 -5.00
#